data_AF-A0A8S4EJV7-F1
#
_entry.id   AF-A0A8S4EJV7-F1
#
_cell.length_a   1.000
_cell.length_b   1.000
_cell.length_c   1.000
_cell.angle_alpha   90.00
_cell.angle_beta   90.00
_cell.angle_gamma   90.00
#
_symmetry.space_group_name_H-M   'P 1'
#
loop_
_entity.id
_entity.type
_entity.pdbx_description
1 polymer ?
#
loop_
_entity_poly.entity_id
_entity_poly.type
_entity_poly.pdbx_seq_one_letter_code
_entity_poly.pdbx_strand_id
1 'polypeptide(L)'
;MAEAEGGASEQDDVSFLRTEDMVCLSCTATGERVCLAAEGFGNRHCFLENIQDKNIPPDLSQCVFVIEQDKNIPPDLSQCVFVIEQALSVRALQELVTAAGSETGKENLGKGTGSGHRTLLYGNAILLRHLNSDMYLACLSTSSSQDKLAFDVGLQEHSQGEACWWTLHPASKQRSEGEKVRVGDDLILVSVATERYLHTTKENEVSIVNASFHVTHWSVQPYGTGISRMKYVGYVFGGDVLRFFHGGDECLTIPSSWSNEGQHNIVVYEGGSVMSQARSLWRLELARTKWAGGFINWYHPMRIRHITTGRYLAVNDQNELYLVSREEATTASCAFCLRQEKDDQKVVLEDKDLEIIGAPIIKYGDSTVIVQHSESSLWLSYKSYETKKKGLGKVEEKQAILHEEGKMDDGLDFSRSQEEESRTARVIRKCSSLFTKFIK
;
A
#
# COMPACT_ATOMS: atom_id res chain seq x y z
N MET A 1 37.63 15.16 4.36
CA MET A 1 37.20 14.74 5.71
C MET A 1 35.93 15.52 6.05
N ALA A 2 34.79 15.12 5.48
CA ALA A 2 33.48 15.76 5.69
C ALA A 2 32.32 14.81 5.25
N GLU A 3 32.42 13.52 5.56
CA GLU A 3 31.39 12.51 5.21
C GLU A 3 30.82 11.75 6.43
N ALA A 4 31.08 12.20 7.66
CA ALA A 4 30.77 11.39 8.85
C ALA A 4 29.51 11.79 9.65
N GLU A 5 28.84 12.91 9.36
CA GLU A 5 27.72 13.38 10.21
C GLU A 5 26.31 13.19 9.63
N GLY A 6 26.17 12.81 8.35
CA GLY A 6 24.84 12.61 7.71
C GLY A 6 24.21 11.23 7.92
N GLY A 7 25.01 10.20 8.20
CA GLY A 7 24.53 8.81 8.27
C GLY A 7 23.83 8.42 9.57
N ALA A 8 24.18 9.08 10.69
CA ALA A 8 23.63 8.72 12.01
C ALA A 8 22.17 9.17 12.18
N SER A 9 21.77 10.32 11.62
CA SER A 9 20.40 10.80 11.69
C SER A 9 19.44 10.00 10.82
N GLU A 10 19.87 9.57 9.62
CA GLU A 10 19.02 8.78 8.72
C GLU A 10 18.80 7.35 9.24
N GLN A 11 19.78 6.77 9.94
CA GLN A 11 19.65 5.45 10.56
C GLN A 11 18.74 5.47 11.79
N ASP A 12 18.73 6.57 12.55
CA ASP A 12 17.80 6.80 13.68
C ASP A 12 16.36 7.07 13.21
N ASP A 13 16.18 7.55 11.98
CA ASP A 13 14.87 7.80 11.36
C ASP A 13 14.18 6.51 10.89
N VAL A 14 14.94 5.42 10.67
CA VAL A 14 14.39 4.10 10.28
C VAL A 14 14.36 3.08 11.42
N SER A 15 14.97 3.39 12.57
CA SER A 15 15.07 2.47 13.71
C SER A 15 13.93 2.62 14.73
N PHE A 16 13.31 3.80 14.79
CA PHE A 16 12.25 4.12 15.75
C PHE A 16 11.00 4.61 15.05
N LEU A 17 9.83 4.26 15.58
CA LEU A 17 8.56 4.75 15.07
C LEU A 17 8.32 6.20 15.46
N ARG A 18 7.81 6.98 14.52
CA ARG A 18 7.53 8.41 14.71
C ARG A 18 6.17 8.79 14.15
N THR A 19 5.70 9.97 14.54
CA THR A 19 4.53 10.56 13.90
C THR A 19 4.81 10.85 12.42
N GLU A 20 3.75 10.77 11.61
CA GLU A 20 3.73 10.78 10.14
C GLU A 20 4.26 9.51 9.46
N ASP A 21 4.78 8.53 10.21
CA ASP A 21 5.17 7.25 9.60
C ASP A 21 3.95 6.44 9.17
N MET A 22 4.10 5.77 8.03
CA MET A 22 3.12 4.84 7.48
C MET A 22 3.47 3.42 7.93
N VAL A 23 2.52 2.77 8.59
CA VAL A 23 2.72 1.46 9.20
C VAL A 23 1.57 0.51 8.90
N CYS A 24 1.85 -0.77 9.02
CA CYS A 24 0.90 -1.86 8.95
C CYS A 24 0.93 -2.64 10.27
N LEU A 25 -0.23 -2.97 10.83
CA LEU A 25 -0.33 -3.77 12.05
C LEU A 25 -0.50 -5.24 11.67
N SER A 26 0.50 -6.06 11.95
CA SER A 26 0.49 -7.49 11.61
C SER A 26 0.44 -8.37 12.85
N CYS A 27 -0.15 -9.56 12.73
CA CYS A 27 -0.18 -10.55 13.81
C CYS A 27 -0.26 -11.98 13.24
N THR A 28 0.00 -12.96 14.10
CA THR A 28 -0.04 -14.40 13.78
C THR A 28 -0.99 -15.18 14.69
N ALA A 29 -1.81 -14.49 15.48
CA ALA A 29 -2.66 -15.09 16.52
C ALA A 29 -3.75 -16.02 15.95
N THR A 30 -4.12 -15.86 14.69
CA THR A 30 -5.12 -16.70 13.99
C THR A 30 -4.53 -17.96 13.37
N GLY A 31 -3.22 -18.19 13.52
CA GLY A 31 -2.47 -19.28 12.87
C GLY A 31 -1.90 -18.91 11.50
N GLU A 32 -2.31 -17.77 10.94
CA GLU A 32 -1.79 -17.22 9.68
C GLU A 32 -1.20 -15.83 9.93
N ARG A 33 -0.22 -15.43 9.13
CA ARG A 33 0.32 -14.07 9.18
C ARG A 33 -0.66 -13.12 8.48
N VAL A 34 -1.35 -12.30 9.27
CA VAL A 34 -2.37 -11.36 8.78
C VAL A 34 -2.00 -9.92 9.11
N CYS A 35 -2.61 -8.98 8.39
CA CYS A 35 -2.51 -7.54 8.61
C CYS A 35 -3.90 -6.94 8.85
N LEU A 36 -3.98 -5.98 9.77
CA LEU A 36 -5.19 -5.18 9.95
C LEU A 36 -5.44 -4.38 8.66
N ALA A 37 -6.66 -4.49 8.15
CA ALA A 37 -7.08 -3.82 6.93
C ALA A 37 -8.46 -3.19 7.11
N ALA A 38 -8.71 -2.14 6.35
CA ALA A 38 -10.00 -1.51 6.27
C ALA A 38 -10.26 -0.96 4.86
N GLU A 39 -11.53 -0.90 4.48
CA GLU A 39 -11.90 -0.36 3.18
C GLU A 39 -12.21 1.15 3.26
N GLY A 40 -12.91 1.55 4.32
CA GLY A 40 -13.41 2.89 4.48
C GLY A 40 -14.72 3.06 3.71
N PHE A 41 -14.64 3.53 2.46
CA PHE A 41 -15.84 3.78 1.65
C PHE A 41 -16.62 2.50 1.37
N GLY A 42 -17.91 2.47 1.71
CA GLY A 42 -18.79 1.30 1.57
C GLY A 42 -18.71 0.30 2.73
N ASN A 43 -17.55 0.17 3.39
CA ASN A 43 -17.40 -0.68 4.57
C ASN A 43 -16.47 -0.05 5.62
N ARG A 44 -17.04 0.28 6.79
CA ARG A 44 -16.35 0.90 7.91
C ARG A 44 -15.75 -0.11 8.89
N HIS A 45 -16.10 -1.39 8.81
CA HIS A 45 -15.52 -2.41 9.69
C HIS A 45 -14.10 -2.77 9.22
N CYS A 46 -13.22 -3.00 10.19
CA CYS A 46 -11.90 -3.56 9.91
C CYS A 46 -12.02 -5.08 9.67
N PHE A 47 -11.10 -5.60 8.88
CA PHE A 47 -10.94 -7.02 8.61
C PHE A 47 -9.44 -7.36 8.59
N LEU A 48 -9.14 -8.63 8.33
CA LEU A 48 -7.77 -9.14 8.32
C LEU A 48 -7.39 -9.58 6.92
N GLU A 49 -6.33 -8.98 6.40
CA GLU A 49 -5.75 -9.29 5.12
C GLU A 49 -4.63 -10.32 5.32
N ASN A 50 -4.68 -11.46 4.63
CA ASN A 50 -3.60 -12.44 4.69
C ASN A 50 -2.37 -11.89 3.94
N ILE A 51 -1.23 -11.84 4.64
CA ILE A 51 0.07 -11.35 4.15
C ILE A 51 1.16 -12.42 4.23
N GLN A 52 0.76 -13.70 4.28
CA GLN A 52 1.69 -14.81 4.39
C GLN A 52 2.55 -14.89 3.14
N ASP A 53 3.80 -14.44 3.27
CA ASP A 53 4.83 -14.58 2.27
C ASP A 53 5.51 -15.94 2.45
N LYS A 54 5.15 -16.93 1.62
CA LYS A 54 5.72 -18.29 1.72
C LYS A 54 7.17 -18.39 1.24
N ASN A 55 7.79 -17.29 0.75
CA ASN A 55 9.23 -17.25 0.47
C ASN A 55 10.08 -17.10 1.75
N ILE A 56 9.46 -16.69 2.86
CA ILE A 56 10.09 -16.73 4.18
C ILE A 56 9.77 -18.11 4.77
N PRO A 57 10.78 -18.95 5.08
CA PRO A 57 10.52 -20.21 5.75
C PRO A 57 9.73 -19.92 7.03
N PRO A 58 8.64 -20.65 7.32
CA PRO A 58 8.03 -20.57 8.63
C PRO A 58 9.11 -20.88 9.66
N ASP A 59 9.23 -20.00 10.67
CA ASP A 59 10.08 -20.25 11.83
C ASP A 59 9.82 -21.69 12.32
N LEU A 60 10.89 -22.39 12.71
CA LEU A 60 11.09 -23.86 12.78
C LEU A 60 10.15 -24.64 13.74
N SER A 61 8.96 -24.14 14.07
CA SER A 61 8.03 -24.75 15.02
C SER A 61 6.77 -25.38 14.40
N GLN A 62 6.49 -25.24 13.10
CA GLN A 62 5.34 -25.91 12.47
C GLN A 62 5.66 -26.46 11.07
N CYS A 63 6.41 -27.57 11.04
CA CYS A 63 6.46 -28.43 9.86
C CYS A 63 5.24 -29.36 9.84
N VAL A 64 4.15 -28.93 9.22
CA VAL A 64 3.14 -29.85 8.69
C VAL A 64 3.20 -29.76 7.17
N PHE A 65 3.61 -30.87 6.54
CA PHE A 65 3.52 -31.06 5.10
C PHE A 65 2.05 -30.99 4.68
N VAL A 66 1.63 -29.85 4.14
CA VAL A 66 0.41 -29.76 3.32
C VAL A 66 0.85 -29.44 1.90
N ILE A 67 0.79 -30.47 1.05
CA ILE A 67 0.82 -30.32 -0.40
C ILE A 67 -0.58 -29.83 -0.79
N GLU A 68 -0.79 -28.52 -0.77
CA GLU A 68 -1.93 -27.89 -1.45
C GLU A 68 -1.39 -26.83 -2.41
N GLN A 69 -1.85 -26.90 -3.66
CA GLN A 69 -1.66 -25.90 -4.69
C GLN A 69 -2.41 -24.62 -4.30
N ASP A 70 -1.94 -23.92 -3.27
CA ASP A 70 -2.58 -22.69 -2.81
C ASP A 70 -1.85 -21.46 -3.31
N LYS A 71 -2.62 -20.70 -4.08
CA LYS A 71 -2.25 -19.56 -4.93
C LYS A 71 -1.41 -18.53 -4.16
N ASN A 72 -0.29 -18.13 -4.74
CA ASN A 72 0.55 -17.01 -4.28
C ASN A 72 -0.16 -15.68 -4.59
N ILE A 73 -1.24 -15.37 -3.86
CA ILE A 73 -2.07 -14.19 -4.08
C ILE A 73 -1.36 -12.98 -3.44
N PRO A 74 -1.03 -11.92 -4.22
CA PRO A 74 -0.38 -10.73 -3.68
C PRO A 74 -1.28 -10.04 -2.65
N PRO A 75 -0.77 -9.62 -1.48
CA PRO A 75 -1.56 -8.91 -0.47
C PRO A 75 -1.99 -7.53 -0.95
N ASP A 76 -3.22 -7.10 -0.65
CA ASP A 76 -3.69 -5.74 -0.96
C ASP A 76 -3.29 -4.76 0.14
N LEU A 77 -1.98 -4.48 0.21
CA LEU A 77 -1.41 -3.59 1.22
C LEU A 77 -2.04 -2.19 1.19
N SER A 78 -2.65 -1.76 0.09
CA SER A 78 -3.30 -0.46 0.00
C SER A 78 -4.38 -0.20 1.06
N GLN A 79 -5.02 -1.28 1.54
CA GLN A 79 -6.08 -1.25 2.55
C GLN A 79 -5.54 -1.46 3.97
N CYS A 80 -4.23 -1.71 4.10
CA CYS A 80 -3.56 -2.10 5.34
C CYS A 80 -2.72 -0.97 5.95
N VAL A 81 -2.60 0.17 5.27
CA VAL A 81 -1.68 1.25 5.68
C VAL A 81 -2.38 2.27 6.56
N PHE A 82 -1.81 2.49 7.74
CA PHE A 82 -2.20 3.53 8.67
C PHE A 82 -1.05 4.52 8.86
N VAL A 83 -1.37 5.80 8.95
CA VAL A 83 -0.45 6.89 9.29
C VAL A 83 -0.57 7.17 10.78
N ILE A 84 0.55 7.25 11.48
CA ILE A 84 0.59 7.65 12.88
C ILE A 84 0.47 9.17 12.94
N GLU A 85 -0.73 9.69 13.00
CA GLU A 85 -0.98 11.13 12.86
C GLU A 85 -0.59 11.90 14.12
N GLN A 86 -0.92 11.35 15.30
CA GLN A 86 -0.60 11.98 16.58
C GLN A 86 -0.13 10.94 17.58
N ALA A 87 0.76 11.38 18.48
CA ALA A 87 1.20 10.64 19.64
C ALA A 87 1.27 11.60 20.83
N LEU A 88 0.51 11.31 21.89
CA LEU A 88 0.37 12.14 23.08
C LEU A 88 0.54 11.30 24.34
N SER A 89 0.98 11.92 25.44
CA SER A 89 0.83 11.28 26.75
C SER A 89 -0.65 11.21 27.12
N VAL A 90 -1.04 10.22 27.95
CA VAL A 90 -2.43 10.06 28.39
C VAL A 90 -2.98 11.33 29.05
N ARG A 91 -2.16 12.05 29.83
CA ARG A 91 -2.56 13.32 30.46
C ARG A 91 -2.84 14.41 29.42
N ALA A 92 -1.97 14.57 28.44
CA ALA A 92 -2.15 15.55 27.37
C ALA A 92 -3.39 15.22 26.51
N LEU A 93 -3.68 13.93 26.30
CA LEU A 93 -4.90 13.51 25.62
C LEU A 93 -6.15 13.89 26.42
N GLN A 94 -6.18 13.65 27.72
CA GLN A 94 -7.31 14.02 28.59
C GLN A 94 -7.58 15.53 28.54
N GLU A 95 -6.54 16.35 28.56
CA GLU A 95 -6.66 17.81 28.40
C GLU A 95 -7.25 18.18 27.03
N LEU A 96 -6.78 17.54 25.96
CA LEU A 96 -7.27 17.77 24.60
C LEU A 96 -8.74 17.39 24.43
N VAL A 97 -9.13 16.20 24.90
CA VAL A 97 -10.52 15.71 24.81
C VAL A 97 -11.46 16.60 25.64
N THR A 98 -11.03 17.00 26.84
CA THR A 98 -11.82 17.90 27.71
C THR A 98 -11.98 19.28 27.08
N ALA A 99 -10.91 19.83 26.49
CA ALA A 99 -10.97 21.11 25.78
C ALA A 99 -11.89 21.05 24.55
N ALA A 100 -11.90 19.92 23.83
CA ALA A 100 -12.78 19.71 22.67
C ALA A 100 -14.27 19.68 23.02
N GLY A 101 -14.62 19.29 24.25
CA GLY A 101 -15.99 19.29 24.76
C GLY A 101 -16.53 20.68 25.14
N SER A 102 -15.69 21.72 25.15
CA SER A 102 -16.07 23.11 25.45
C SER A 102 -16.33 23.92 24.17
N GLU A 103 -17.35 24.79 24.16
CA GLU A 103 -17.80 25.52 22.96
C GLU A 103 -16.71 26.41 22.31
N THR A 104 -15.66 26.75 23.04
CA THR A 104 -14.50 27.55 22.61
C THR A 104 -13.37 26.75 21.94
N GLY A 105 -13.44 25.41 21.94
CA GLY A 105 -12.39 24.54 21.40
C GLY A 105 -12.48 24.22 19.91
N LYS A 106 -13.65 24.42 19.28
CA LYS A 106 -13.95 23.93 17.92
C LYS A 106 -13.05 24.49 16.80
N GLU A 107 -12.40 25.64 17.01
CA GLU A 107 -11.60 26.31 15.97
C GLU A 107 -10.11 25.95 16.01
N ASN A 108 -9.60 25.35 17.10
CA ASN A 108 -8.16 25.07 17.30
C ASN A 108 -7.76 23.58 17.23
N LEU A 109 -8.72 22.67 17.08
CA LEU A 109 -8.48 21.21 17.13
C LEU A 109 -7.86 20.62 15.85
N GLY A 110 -7.68 21.43 14.80
CA GLY A 110 -7.24 20.93 13.50
C GLY A 110 -5.73 21.01 13.21
N LYS A 111 -4.96 21.91 13.86
CA LYS A 111 -3.54 22.17 13.49
C LYS A 111 -2.65 22.68 14.64
N GLY A 112 -3.07 22.56 15.90
CA GLY A 112 -2.55 23.41 16.99
C GLY A 112 -1.52 22.83 17.99
N THR A 113 -1.34 21.52 18.12
CA THR A 113 -0.47 20.95 19.18
C THR A 113 0.65 20.06 18.62
N GLY A 114 1.63 20.70 17.98
CA GLY A 114 2.94 20.08 17.71
C GLY A 114 2.90 18.91 16.72
N SER A 115 2.51 19.19 15.47
CA SER A 115 2.83 18.34 14.30
C SER A 115 4.34 18.43 14.01
N GLY A 116 5.13 17.84 14.89
CA GLY A 116 6.54 17.55 14.67
C GLY A 116 6.70 16.05 14.51
N HIS A 117 7.76 15.63 13.83
CA HIS A 117 8.17 14.23 13.69
C HIS A 117 8.69 13.72 15.05
N ARG A 118 7.76 13.28 15.91
CA ARG A 118 8.00 12.90 17.31
C ARG A 118 8.15 11.39 17.43
N THR A 119 9.18 10.95 18.15
CA THR A 119 9.36 9.53 18.48
C THR A 119 8.28 9.01 19.41
N LEU A 120 7.74 7.84 19.09
CA LEU A 120 6.77 7.15 19.92
C LEU A 120 7.44 6.58 21.15
N LEU A 121 6.76 6.71 22.29
CA LEU A 121 7.16 6.10 23.56
C LEU A 121 6.08 5.11 24.00
N TYR A 122 6.48 4.02 24.66
CA TYR A 122 5.54 3.15 25.36
C TYR A 122 4.78 3.96 26.42
N GLY A 123 3.47 3.77 26.50
CA GLY A 123 2.54 4.55 27.32
C GLY A 123 1.91 5.75 26.61
N ASN A 124 2.37 6.10 25.40
CA ASN A 124 1.69 7.11 24.58
C ASN A 124 0.35 6.59 24.05
N ALA A 125 -0.64 7.49 23.99
CA ALA A 125 -1.83 7.33 23.19
C ALA A 125 -1.56 7.82 21.76
N ILE A 126 -1.90 7.00 20.77
CA ILE A 126 -1.71 7.29 19.35
C ILE A 126 -3.06 7.40 18.62
N LEU A 127 -3.03 8.21 17.56
CA LEU A 127 -4.12 8.36 16.61
C LEU A 127 -3.66 7.78 15.26
N LEU A 128 -4.40 6.78 14.77
CA LEU A 128 -4.08 6.08 13.52
C LEU A 128 -5.08 6.49 12.44
N ARG A 129 -4.60 7.14 11.37
CA ARG A 129 -5.40 7.50 10.20
C ARG A 129 -5.17 6.50 9.07
N HIS A 130 -6.23 5.90 8.56
CA HIS A 130 -6.18 5.01 7.42
C HIS A 130 -5.85 5.78 6.13
N LEU A 131 -4.71 5.45 5.50
CA LEU A 131 -4.13 6.22 4.38
C LEU A 131 -5.08 6.34 3.18
N ASN A 132 -5.89 5.32 2.91
CA ASN A 132 -6.72 5.27 1.72
C ASN A 132 -8.03 6.05 1.83
N SER A 133 -8.58 6.16 3.05
CA SER A 133 -9.91 6.76 3.29
C SER A 133 -9.89 8.04 4.11
N ASP A 134 -8.74 8.42 4.67
CA ASP A 134 -8.58 9.55 5.61
C ASP A 134 -9.47 9.47 6.85
N MET A 135 -9.84 8.25 7.24
CA MET A 135 -10.64 7.98 8.44
C MET A 135 -9.75 7.42 9.54
N TYR A 136 -10.19 7.51 10.78
CA TYR A 136 -9.42 7.12 11.96
C TYR A 136 -9.84 5.74 12.45
N LEU A 137 -8.86 4.91 12.84
CA LEU A 137 -9.11 3.62 13.47
C LEU A 137 -9.77 3.82 14.83
N ALA A 138 -10.94 3.24 15.03
CA ALA A 138 -11.75 3.45 16.21
C ALA A 138 -12.34 2.15 16.76
N CYS A 139 -12.53 2.13 18.09
CA CYS A 139 -13.43 1.21 18.76
C CYS A 139 -14.87 1.68 18.52
N LEU A 140 -15.69 0.86 17.87
CA LEU A 140 -17.09 1.16 17.61
C LEU A 140 -17.95 0.80 18.82
N SER A 141 -19.17 1.34 18.88
CA SER A 141 -20.15 1.01 19.91
C SER A 141 -20.96 -0.26 19.61
N THR A 142 -20.82 -0.81 18.40
CA THR A 142 -21.48 -2.04 17.97
C THR A 142 -20.69 -3.27 18.39
N SER A 143 -21.34 -4.43 18.42
CA SER A 143 -20.73 -5.72 18.70
C SER A 143 -21.34 -6.75 17.75
N SER A 144 -20.51 -7.40 16.94
CA SER A 144 -20.86 -8.44 15.97
C SER A 144 -20.24 -9.81 16.28
N SER A 145 -19.36 -9.87 17.30
CA SER A 145 -18.66 -11.06 17.76
C SER A 145 -19.54 -11.95 18.66
N GLN A 146 -19.18 -13.22 18.79
CA GLN A 146 -19.78 -14.12 19.79
C GLN A 146 -19.48 -13.69 21.23
N ASP A 147 -18.35 -13.02 21.46
CA ASP A 147 -18.05 -12.38 22.73
C ASP A 147 -18.90 -11.11 22.88
N LYS A 148 -19.96 -11.21 23.69
CA LYS A 148 -20.88 -10.09 23.98
C LYS A 148 -20.22 -8.90 24.65
N LEU A 149 -19.03 -9.09 25.22
CA LEU A 149 -18.26 -8.00 25.80
C LEU A 149 -17.42 -7.32 24.73
N ALA A 150 -17.06 -7.98 23.63
CA ALA A 150 -16.23 -7.38 22.60
C ALA A 150 -16.98 -6.29 21.82
N PHE A 151 -16.23 -5.27 21.40
CA PHE A 151 -16.72 -4.21 20.53
C PHE A 151 -16.10 -4.35 19.15
N ASP A 152 -16.83 -3.96 18.11
CA ASP A 152 -16.31 -3.96 16.75
C ASP A 152 -15.21 -2.90 16.60
N VAL A 153 -14.23 -3.19 15.75
CA VAL A 153 -13.19 -2.24 15.37
C VAL A 153 -13.41 -1.79 13.93
N GLY A 154 -13.30 -0.49 13.69
CA GLY A 154 -13.66 0.11 12.41
C GLY A 154 -13.03 1.47 12.19
N LEU A 155 -13.56 2.20 11.21
CA LEU A 155 -13.11 3.54 10.82
C LEU A 155 -14.17 4.60 11.11
N GLN A 156 -13.75 5.74 11.67
CA GLN A 156 -14.57 6.94 11.88
C GLN A 156 -14.04 8.14 11.11
N GLU A 157 -14.93 9.01 10.62
CA GLU A 157 -14.55 10.19 9.81
C GLU A 157 -13.86 11.28 10.62
N HIS A 158 -14.19 11.40 11.90
CA HIS A 158 -13.64 12.41 12.79
C HIS A 158 -12.88 11.75 13.95
N SER A 159 -11.79 12.38 14.38
CA SER A 159 -10.98 11.96 15.53
C SER A 159 -11.51 12.49 16.87
N GLN A 160 -12.77 12.93 16.91
CA GLN A 160 -13.38 13.51 18.11
C GLN A 160 -13.63 12.43 19.19
N GLY A 161 -13.33 12.79 20.43
CA GLY A 161 -13.49 11.92 21.59
C GLY A 161 -12.36 10.88 21.72
N GLU A 162 -12.59 9.89 22.57
CA GLU A 162 -11.58 8.88 22.96
C GLU A 162 -11.60 7.63 22.07
N ALA A 163 -12.66 7.44 21.27
CA ALA A 163 -12.89 6.20 20.53
C ALA A 163 -11.81 5.89 19.48
N CYS A 164 -11.14 6.91 18.95
CA CYS A 164 -10.09 6.79 17.93
C CYS A 164 -8.67 6.65 18.52
N TRP A 165 -8.53 6.68 19.85
CA TRP A 165 -7.23 6.71 20.52
C TRP A 165 -6.87 5.35 21.11
N TRP A 166 -5.61 4.98 20.92
CA TRP A 166 -5.07 3.68 21.36
C TRP A 166 -3.77 3.89 22.14
N THR A 167 -3.67 3.37 23.37
CA THR A 167 -2.40 3.40 24.12
C THR A 167 -1.50 2.24 23.72
N LEU A 168 -0.20 2.52 23.64
CA LEU A 168 0.82 1.54 23.29
C LEU A 168 1.47 0.96 24.53
N HIS A 169 1.39 -0.35 24.70
CA HIS A 169 2.06 -1.07 25.79
C HIS A 169 3.07 -2.08 25.26
N PRO A 170 4.19 -2.32 25.98
CA PRO A 170 5.17 -3.30 25.57
C PRO A 170 4.61 -4.72 25.70
N ALA A 171 4.77 -5.53 24.67
CA ALA A 171 4.37 -6.94 24.70
C ALA A 171 5.25 -7.81 25.63
N SER A 172 6.50 -7.40 25.84
CA SER A 172 7.48 -8.15 26.64
C SER A 172 8.04 -7.31 27.80
N LYS A 173 8.54 -8.00 28.83
CA LYS A 173 9.21 -7.37 29.98
C LYS A 173 10.59 -6.77 29.65
N GLN A 174 11.07 -6.88 28.41
CA GLN A 174 12.34 -6.29 27.98
C GLN A 174 12.21 -4.80 27.64
N ARG A 175 10.99 -4.28 27.62
CA ARG A 175 10.68 -2.87 27.36
C ARG A 175 9.84 -2.33 28.51
N SER A 176 9.99 -1.05 28.78
CA SER A 176 9.30 -0.34 29.86
C SER A 176 8.53 0.85 29.31
N GLU A 177 7.49 1.29 30.04
CA GLU A 177 6.81 2.54 29.72
C GLU A 177 7.80 3.72 29.74
N GLY A 178 7.65 4.64 28.78
CA GLY A 178 8.56 5.75 28.55
C GLY A 178 9.76 5.42 27.64
N GLU A 179 10.05 4.15 27.32
CA GLU A 179 11.07 3.80 26.34
C GLU A 179 10.60 4.07 24.90
N LYS A 180 11.56 4.35 23.99
CA LYS A 180 11.28 4.56 22.57
C LYS A 180 10.82 3.26 21.91
N VAL A 181 9.76 3.34 21.11
CA VAL A 181 9.24 2.19 20.35
C VAL A 181 10.08 1.97 19.10
N ARG A 182 10.67 0.77 18.94
CA ARG A 182 11.48 0.43 17.76
C ARG A 182 10.62 -0.13 16.64
N VAL A 183 11.10 0.03 15.42
CA VAL A 183 10.51 -0.65 14.25
C VAL A 183 10.65 -2.16 14.43
N GLY A 184 9.54 -2.89 14.25
CA GLY A 184 9.49 -4.34 14.44
C GLY A 184 9.28 -4.82 15.89
N ASP A 185 9.19 -3.91 16.88
CA ASP A 185 8.76 -4.30 18.23
C ASP A 185 7.29 -4.79 18.19
N ASP A 186 6.99 -5.80 19.02
CA ASP A 186 5.61 -6.24 19.25
C ASP A 186 4.93 -5.34 20.29
N LEU A 187 3.72 -4.89 19.95
CA LEU A 187 2.93 -3.97 20.74
C LEU A 187 1.61 -4.58 21.19
N ILE A 188 1.12 -4.09 22.32
CA ILE A 188 -0.25 -4.27 22.77
C ILE A 188 -0.94 -2.91 22.61
N LEU A 189 -2.03 -2.87 21.84
CA LEU A 189 -2.84 -1.66 21.67
C LEU A 189 -4.07 -1.76 22.56
N VAL A 190 -4.31 -0.74 23.39
CA VAL A 190 -5.49 -0.66 24.26
C VAL A 190 -6.33 0.55 23.89
N SER A 191 -7.62 0.34 23.64
CA SER A 191 -8.57 1.41 23.36
C SER A 191 -8.71 2.33 24.57
N VAL A 192 -8.57 3.64 24.38
CA VAL A 192 -8.76 4.63 25.46
C VAL A 192 -10.22 4.65 25.92
N ALA A 193 -11.17 4.57 24.98
CA ALA A 193 -12.59 4.69 25.29
C ALA A 193 -13.18 3.47 26.03
N THR A 194 -12.61 2.28 25.83
CA THR A 194 -13.20 1.02 26.32
C THR A 194 -12.28 0.21 27.21
N GLU A 195 -11.01 0.62 27.36
CA GLU A 195 -9.97 -0.09 28.12
C GLU A 195 -9.79 -1.56 27.67
N ARG A 196 -10.08 -1.82 26.39
CA ARG A 196 -10.01 -3.15 25.77
C ARG A 196 -8.88 -3.24 24.78
N TYR A 197 -8.31 -4.43 24.67
CA TYR A 197 -7.21 -4.72 23.76
C TYR A 197 -7.73 -4.82 22.32
N LEU A 198 -6.97 -4.26 21.37
CA LEU A 198 -7.14 -4.61 19.96
C LEU A 198 -6.82 -6.09 19.81
N HIS A 199 -7.84 -6.88 19.50
CA HIS A 199 -7.79 -8.33 19.54
C HIS A 199 -8.17 -8.92 18.19
N THR A 200 -7.58 -10.08 17.89
CA THR A 200 -8.01 -10.93 16.80
C THR A 200 -8.15 -12.37 17.25
N THR A 201 -9.18 -13.03 16.71
CA THR A 201 -9.48 -14.44 16.95
C THR A 201 -10.16 -15.03 15.72
N LYS A 202 -10.22 -16.36 15.66
CA LYS A 202 -10.95 -17.11 14.64
C LYS A 202 -12.30 -17.52 15.21
N GLU A 203 -13.38 -16.96 14.68
CA GLU A 203 -14.76 -17.33 15.02
C GLU A 203 -15.39 -18.05 13.84
N ASN A 204 -15.86 -19.29 14.04
CA ASN A 204 -16.49 -20.10 13.00
C ASN A 204 -15.64 -20.17 11.70
N GLU A 205 -14.33 -20.42 11.83
CA GLU A 205 -13.35 -20.42 10.73
C GLU A 205 -13.09 -19.06 10.07
N VAL A 206 -13.68 -17.97 10.56
CA VAL A 206 -13.45 -16.61 10.06
C VAL A 206 -12.57 -15.85 11.05
N SER A 207 -11.42 -15.38 10.56
CA SER A 207 -10.56 -14.48 11.32
C SER A 207 -11.21 -13.10 11.43
N ILE A 208 -11.48 -12.65 12.66
CA ILE A 208 -12.09 -11.35 12.94
C ILE A 208 -11.15 -10.47 13.76
N VAL A 209 -11.42 -9.17 13.75
CA VAL A 209 -10.77 -8.16 14.60
C VAL A 209 -11.82 -7.43 15.42
N ASN A 210 -11.58 -7.32 16.72
CA ASN A 210 -12.48 -6.67 17.67
C ASN A 210 -11.67 -6.02 18.81
N ALA A 211 -12.34 -5.33 19.72
CA ALA A 211 -11.76 -4.84 20.97
C ALA A 211 -12.29 -5.70 22.12
N SER A 212 -11.43 -6.52 22.74
CA SER A 212 -11.82 -7.51 23.76
C SER A 212 -10.92 -7.46 25.00
N PHE A 213 -11.20 -8.33 25.99
CA PHE A 213 -10.32 -8.49 27.16
C PHE A 213 -9.12 -9.40 26.91
N HIS A 214 -9.02 -9.99 25.72
CA HIS A 214 -7.91 -10.86 25.33
C HIS A 214 -6.82 -10.07 24.63
N VAL A 215 -5.58 -10.26 25.09
CA VAL A 215 -4.41 -9.59 24.53
C VAL A 215 -4.03 -10.25 23.20
N THR A 216 -3.74 -9.43 22.20
CA THR A 216 -3.07 -9.84 20.96
C THR A 216 -1.79 -9.03 20.79
N HIS A 217 -0.71 -9.70 20.42
CA HIS A 217 0.54 -9.06 20.05
C HIS A 217 0.50 -8.62 18.60
N TRP A 218 0.70 -7.32 18.37
CA TRP A 218 0.73 -6.70 17.06
C TRP A 218 2.15 -6.24 16.72
N SER A 219 2.72 -6.82 15.68
CA SER A 219 4.00 -6.40 15.13
C SER A 219 3.78 -5.22 14.18
N VAL A 220 4.43 -4.09 14.46
CA VAL A 220 4.35 -2.89 13.61
C VAL A 220 5.34 -2.99 12.47
N GLN A 221 4.82 -3.17 11.26
CA GLN A 221 5.62 -3.28 10.04
C GLN A 221 5.73 -1.89 9.38
N PRO A 222 6.95 -1.43 9.06
CA PRO A 222 7.13 -0.15 8.38
C PRO A 222 6.67 -0.28 6.92
N TYR A 223 5.79 0.62 6.48
CA TYR A 223 5.40 0.74 5.08
C TYR A 223 6.22 1.84 4.38
N GLY A 224 6.40 2.98 5.04
CA GLY A 224 7.21 4.10 4.58
C GLY A 224 7.30 5.18 5.65
N THR A 225 8.18 6.15 5.50
CA THR A 225 8.31 7.27 6.46
C THR A 225 7.62 8.53 5.92
N GLY A 226 6.97 9.28 6.81
CA GLY A 226 6.35 10.56 6.46
C GLY A 226 7.39 11.59 6.03
N ILE A 227 8.53 11.62 6.74
CA ILE A 227 9.62 12.56 6.47
C ILE A 227 10.21 12.39 5.07
N SER A 228 10.38 11.14 4.59
CA SER A 228 10.89 10.91 3.24
C SER A 228 9.90 11.36 2.18
N ARG A 229 8.60 11.12 2.38
CA ARG A 229 7.57 11.62 1.44
C ARG A 229 7.50 13.15 1.40
N MET A 230 7.67 13.82 2.54
CA MET A 230 7.69 15.29 2.62
C MET A 230 8.96 15.90 2.01
N LYS A 231 10.13 15.28 2.24
CA LYS A 231 11.42 15.80 1.77
C LYS A 231 11.64 15.56 0.27
N TYR A 232 11.15 14.43 -0.25
CA TYR A 232 11.43 13.96 -1.62
C TYR A 232 10.17 13.94 -2.49
N VAL A 233 9.36 15.02 -2.45
CA VAL A 233 8.05 15.10 -3.13
C VAL A 233 8.14 14.85 -4.65
N GLY A 234 9.25 15.19 -5.30
CA GLY A 234 9.48 14.99 -6.73
C GLY A 234 9.91 13.57 -7.14
N TYR A 235 10.09 12.66 -6.20
CA TYR A 235 10.53 11.28 -6.44
C TYR A 235 9.38 10.29 -6.35
N VAL A 236 9.55 9.15 -7.02
CA VAL A 236 8.53 8.10 -7.13
C VAL A 236 8.65 7.12 -5.96
N PHE A 237 7.53 6.89 -5.27
CA PHE A 237 7.43 5.93 -4.19
C PHE A 237 6.55 4.73 -4.58
N GLY A 238 6.80 3.60 -3.94
CA GLY A 238 5.88 2.48 -3.93
C GLY A 238 4.52 2.88 -3.37
N GLY A 239 3.48 2.34 -3.99
CA GLY A 239 2.08 2.67 -3.73
C GLY A 239 1.59 3.95 -4.41
N ASP A 240 2.46 4.73 -5.06
CA ASP A 240 2.03 5.92 -5.79
C ASP A 240 1.19 5.54 -7.01
N VAL A 241 0.21 6.41 -7.30
CA VAL A 241 -0.63 6.33 -8.49
C VAL A 241 -0.12 7.35 -9.51
N LEU A 242 0.10 6.87 -10.73
CA LEU A 242 0.77 7.64 -11.78
C LEU A 242 0.35 7.18 -13.19
N ARG A 243 0.85 7.91 -14.18
CA ARG A 243 0.77 7.59 -15.61
C ARG A 243 2.15 7.32 -16.19
N PHE A 244 2.21 6.38 -17.13
CA PHE A 244 3.37 6.14 -17.97
C PHE A 244 3.18 6.92 -19.27
N PHE A 245 4.01 7.94 -19.51
CA PHE A 245 4.03 8.69 -20.76
C PHE A 245 5.06 8.10 -21.72
N HIS A 246 4.70 8.03 -23.01
CA HIS A 246 5.55 7.58 -24.10
C HIS A 246 5.61 8.69 -25.16
N GLY A 247 6.81 9.06 -25.62
CA GLY A 247 6.98 10.10 -26.66
C GLY A 247 6.52 11.52 -26.29
N GLY A 248 5.98 11.73 -25.08
CA GLY A 248 5.45 13.01 -24.58
C GLY A 248 3.99 13.30 -24.93
N ASP A 249 3.39 12.58 -25.88
CA ASP A 249 2.02 12.80 -26.36
C ASP A 249 1.10 11.58 -26.24
N GLU A 250 1.64 10.44 -25.81
CA GLU A 250 0.91 9.19 -25.57
C GLU A 250 1.10 8.69 -24.13
N CYS A 251 0.17 7.89 -23.65
CA CYS A 251 0.31 7.22 -22.35
C CYS A 251 -0.17 5.76 -22.37
N LEU A 252 0.39 4.95 -21.48
CA LEU A 252 -0.01 3.55 -21.30
C LEU A 252 -1.42 3.49 -20.68
N THR A 253 -2.32 2.77 -21.32
CA THR A 253 -3.73 2.68 -20.92
C THR A 253 -4.35 1.37 -21.39
N ILE A 254 -5.59 1.11 -20.97
CA ILE A 254 -6.46 0.13 -21.61
C ILE A 254 -7.39 0.78 -22.65
N PRO A 255 -7.84 0.04 -23.69
CA PRO A 255 -8.87 0.52 -24.61
C PRO A 255 -10.18 0.84 -23.90
N SER A 256 -11.00 1.74 -24.47
CA SER A 256 -12.34 2.03 -23.94
C SER A 256 -13.30 0.84 -24.02
N SER A 257 -13.07 -0.06 -24.97
CA SER A 257 -13.78 -1.33 -25.15
C SER A 257 -13.12 -2.51 -24.41
N TRP A 258 -12.20 -2.24 -23.49
CA TRP A 258 -11.50 -3.29 -22.75
C TRP A 258 -12.50 -4.20 -22.04
N SER A 259 -12.25 -5.51 -22.13
CA SER A 259 -12.99 -6.54 -21.40
C SER A 259 -12.02 -7.62 -20.95
N ASN A 260 -12.45 -8.43 -19.98
CA ASN A 260 -11.69 -9.58 -19.50
C ASN A 260 -11.74 -10.79 -20.45
N GLU A 261 -12.43 -10.69 -21.59
CA GLU A 261 -12.71 -11.82 -22.48
C GLU A 261 -11.96 -11.70 -23.81
N GLY A 262 -11.31 -12.79 -24.22
CA GLY A 262 -10.70 -12.94 -25.54
C GLY A 262 -9.64 -11.88 -25.86
N GLN A 263 -9.69 -11.35 -27.09
CA GLN A 263 -8.69 -10.43 -27.64
C GLN A 263 -8.80 -8.99 -27.12
N HIS A 264 -9.73 -8.69 -26.20
CA HIS A 264 -9.94 -7.34 -25.67
C HIS A 264 -9.16 -7.03 -24.39
N ASN A 265 -8.55 -8.05 -23.77
CA ASN A 265 -7.69 -7.88 -22.60
C ASN A 265 -6.27 -7.47 -23.01
N ILE A 266 -6.16 -6.29 -23.63
CA ILE A 266 -4.90 -5.75 -24.14
C ILE A 266 -4.57 -4.42 -23.48
N VAL A 267 -3.30 -4.06 -23.55
CA VAL A 267 -2.77 -2.77 -23.11
C VAL A 267 -2.25 -2.02 -24.34
N VAL A 268 -2.48 -0.71 -24.38
CA VAL A 268 -2.18 0.14 -25.54
C VAL A 268 -1.51 1.43 -25.12
N TYR A 269 -0.84 2.07 -26.07
CA TYR A 269 -0.46 3.48 -25.96
C TYR A 269 -1.48 4.30 -26.72
N GLU A 270 -2.05 5.31 -26.05
CA GLU A 270 -3.05 6.19 -26.64
C GLU A 270 -2.79 7.63 -26.18
N GLY A 271 -2.88 8.56 -27.13
CA GLY A 271 -2.74 10.00 -26.88
C GLY A 271 -4.07 10.74 -26.75
N GLY A 272 -3.99 12.05 -26.50
CA GLY A 272 -5.16 12.92 -26.42
C GLY A 272 -5.87 12.88 -25.06
N SER A 273 -7.20 12.75 -25.05
CA SER A 273 -8.00 12.93 -23.82
C SER A 273 -7.78 11.84 -22.76
N VAL A 274 -7.23 10.68 -23.14
CA VAL A 274 -6.95 9.59 -22.20
C VAL A 274 -5.87 9.95 -21.17
N MET A 275 -5.00 10.91 -21.50
CA MET A 275 -3.95 11.42 -20.61
C MET A 275 -4.51 12.09 -19.34
N SER A 276 -5.81 12.40 -19.31
CA SER A 276 -6.54 12.91 -18.14
C SER A 276 -7.72 12.03 -17.71
N GLN A 277 -7.80 10.79 -18.21
CA GLN A 277 -8.84 9.82 -17.83
C GLN A 277 -8.35 8.82 -16.79
N ALA A 278 -9.29 8.21 -16.05
CA ALA A 278 -8.97 7.24 -15.01
C ALA A 278 -8.42 5.89 -15.54
N ARG A 279 -8.59 5.60 -16.83
CA ARG A 279 -8.11 4.35 -17.48
C ARG A 279 -6.60 4.34 -17.79
N SER A 280 -5.93 5.49 -17.66
CA SER A 280 -4.47 5.60 -17.77
C SER A 280 -3.78 5.58 -16.40
N LEU A 281 -4.53 5.38 -15.31
CA LEU A 281 -3.97 5.37 -13.95
C LEU A 281 -3.50 3.99 -13.53
N TRP A 282 -2.26 3.94 -13.08
CA TRP A 282 -1.58 2.75 -12.61
C TRP A 282 -0.96 2.98 -11.24
N ARG A 283 -0.90 1.94 -10.42
CA ARG A 283 -0.19 1.92 -9.15
C ARG A 283 1.04 1.04 -9.26
N LEU A 284 2.17 1.56 -8.79
CA LEU A 284 3.39 0.76 -8.63
C LEU A 284 3.38 0.12 -7.24
N GLU A 285 3.41 -1.20 -7.16
CA GLU A 285 3.46 -1.93 -5.89
C GLU A 285 4.76 -2.73 -5.83
N LEU A 286 5.70 -2.35 -4.96
CA LEU A 286 6.93 -3.13 -4.79
C LEU A 286 6.58 -4.55 -4.35
N ALA A 287 7.26 -5.56 -4.91
CA ALA A 287 6.99 -6.97 -4.64
C ALA A 287 7.59 -7.42 -3.29
N ARG A 288 7.24 -6.72 -2.21
CA ARG A 288 7.67 -6.95 -0.83
C ARG A 288 6.63 -6.41 0.16
N THR A 289 6.69 -6.81 1.42
CA THR A 289 5.76 -6.35 2.47
C THR A 289 6.31 -5.19 3.29
N LYS A 290 7.53 -5.33 3.82
CA LYS A 290 8.24 -4.24 4.51
C LYS A 290 8.71 -3.19 3.51
N TRP A 291 8.61 -1.92 3.90
CA TRP A 291 9.04 -0.78 3.09
C TRP A 291 8.43 -0.77 1.68
N ALA A 292 7.24 -1.35 1.51
CA ALA A 292 6.54 -1.41 0.23
C ALA A 292 6.15 -0.02 -0.30
N GLY A 293 6.08 0.97 0.59
CA GLY A 293 5.89 2.39 0.27
C GLY A 293 7.17 3.22 0.16
N GLY A 294 8.34 2.57 0.13
CA GLY A 294 9.65 3.19 -0.03
C GLY A 294 9.90 3.72 -1.46
N PHE A 295 11.11 4.16 -1.76
CA PHE A 295 11.49 4.65 -3.08
C PHE A 295 11.43 3.53 -4.12
N ILE A 296 11.00 3.90 -5.34
CA ILE A 296 11.19 3.05 -6.51
C ILE A 296 12.65 3.15 -6.96
N ASN A 297 13.31 2.01 -7.08
CA ASN A 297 14.71 1.88 -7.47
C ASN A 297 14.84 1.00 -8.74
N TRP A 298 15.98 1.10 -9.42
CA TRP A 298 16.34 0.22 -10.54
C TRP A 298 16.43 -1.23 -10.06
N TYR A 299 16.06 -2.19 -10.91
CA TYR A 299 16.11 -3.64 -10.63
C TYR A 299 15.17 -4.14 -9.53
N HIS A 300 14.55 -3.27 -8.73
CA HIS A 300 13.60 -3.69 -7.70
C HIS A 300 12.33 -4.25 -8.36
N PRO A 301 11.92 -5.50 -8.03
CA PRO A 301 10.73 -6.09 -8.59
C PRO A 301 9.47 -5.37 -8.07
N MET A 302 8.55 -5.09 -8.98
CA MET A 302 7.29 -4.42 -8.70
C MET A 302 6.16 -5.00 -9.55
N ARG A 303 4.95 -4.93 -9.02
CA ARG A 303 3.70 -5.22 -9.73
C ARG A 303 3.10 -3.90 -10.20
N ILE A 304 2.57 -3.88 -11.41
CA ILE A 304 1.91 -2.70 -11.99
C ILE A 304 0.40 -2.97 -11.98
N ARG A 305 -0.35 -2.24 -11.16
CA ARG A 305 -1.77 -2.46 -10.94
C ARG A 305 -2.60 -1.37 -11.60
N HIS A 306 -3.55 -1.76 -12.46
CA HIS A 306 -4.49 -0.82 -13.05
C HIS A 306 -5.57 -0.43 -12.03
N ILE A 307 -5.78 0.87 -11.81
CA ILE A 307 -6.61 1.34 -10.69
C ILE A 307 -8.09 0.98 -10.86
N THR A 308 -8.66 1.28 -12.02
CA THR A 308 -10.12 1.17 -12.22
C THR A 308 -10.60 -0.27 -12.38
N THR A 309 -9.79 -1.14 -12.99
CA THR A 309 -10.11 -2.59 -13.08
C THR A 309 -9.62 -3.38 -11.86
N GLY A 310 -8.61 -2.87 -11.13
CA GLY A 310 -8.00 -3.55 -9.99
C GLY A 310 -7.10 -4.73 -10.35
N ARG A 311 -6.82 -4.91 -11.65
CA ARG A 311 -6.05 -6.01 -12.22
C ARG A 311 -4.57 -5.66 -12.35
N TYR A 312 -3.74 -6.68 -12.44
CA TYR A 312 -2.29 -6.55 -12.57
C TYR A 312 -1.84 -6.77 -14.00
N LEU A 313 -0.86 -5.99 -14.43
CA LEU A 313 -0.13 -6.26 -15.67
C LEU A 313 0.62 -7.59 -15.51
N ALA A 314 0.49 -8.46 -16.50
CA ALA A 314 1.04 -9.81 -16.47
C ALA A 314 1.48 -10.29 -17.84
N VAL A 315 2.29 -11.35 -17.82
CA VAL A 315 2.83 -12.06 -18.97
C VAL A 315 2.33 -13.49 -18.95
N ASN A 316 1.75 -13.96 -20.05
CA ASN A 316 1.30 -15.35 -20.19
C ASN A 316 2.43 -16.24 -20.75
N ASP A 317 2.18 -17.54 -20.84
CA ASP A 317 3.14 -18.52 -21.37
C ASP A 317 3.51 -18.28 -22.85
N GLN A 318 2.72 -17.49 -23.58
CA GLN A 318 2.97 -17.07 -24.97
C GLN A 318 3.72 -15.74 -25.05
N ASN A 319 4.21 -15.19 -23.92
CA ASN A 319 4.85 -13.88 -23.80
C ASN A 319 3.96 -12.69 -24.20
N GLU A 320 2.64 -12.85 -24.15
CA GLU A 320 1.69 -11.79 -24.41
C GLU A 320 1.40 -10.99 -23.14
N LEU A 321 1.25 -9.68 -23.30
CA LEU A 321 0.97 -8.74 -22.23
C LEU A 321 -0.55 -8.56 -22.05
N TYR A 322 -1.04 -8.77 -20.84
CA TYR A 322 -2.48 -8.73 -20.51
C TYR A 322 -2.72 -8.37 -19.04
N LEU A 323 -3.99 -8.22 -18.65
CA LEU A 323 -4.37 -7.93 -17.25
C LEU A 323 -5.02 -9.12 -16.54
N VAL A 324 -4.42 -9.58 -15.45
CA VAL A 324 -4.92 -10.69 -14.61
C VAL A 324 -5.61 -10.22 -13.35
N SER A 325 -6.51 -11.04 -12.81
CA SER A 325 -7.10 -10.74 -11.51
C SER A 325 -6.05 -10.86 -10.40
N ARG A 326 -6.41 -10.38 -9.20
CA ARG A 326 -5.52 -10.47 -8.05
C ARG A 326 -5.18 -11.92 -7.71
N GLU A 327 -6.14 -12.83 -7.84
CA GLU A 327 -6.01 -14.24 -7.49
C GLU A 327 -5.06 -15.01 -8.42
N GLU A 328 -4.79 -14.46 -9.60
CA GLU A 328 -3.93 -15.03 -10.65
C GLU A 328 -2.57 -14.32 -10.74
N ALA A 329 -2.37 -13.23 -9.98
CA ALA A 329 -1.23 -12.34 -10.11
C ALA A 329 0.03 -12.85 -9.38
N THR A 330 0.57 -13.96 -9.86
CA THR A 330 1.80 -14.55 -9.30
C THR A 330 3.02 -13.63 -9.50
N THR A 331 4.05 -13.79 -8.67
CA THR A 331 5.30 -13.03 -8.84
C THR A 331 5.97 -13.33 -10.18
N ALA A 332 5.97 -14.59 -10.63
CA ALA A 332 6.61 -14.99 -11.89
C ALA A 332 5.97 -14.33 -13.12
N SER A 333 4.65 -14.14 -13.12
CA SER A 333 3.91 -13.55 -14.25
C SER A 333 3.81 -12.03 -14.19
N CYS A 334 3.91 -11.42 -13.01
CA CYS A 334 3.56 -10.01 -12.78
C CYS A 334 4.71 -9.14 -12.24
N ALA A 335 5.91 -9.70 -12.03
CA ALA A 335 7.05 -8.93 -11.55
C ALA A 335 7.76 -8.22 -12.70
N PHE A 336 7.74 -6.89 -12.69
CA PHE A 336 8.50 -6.04 -13.58
C PHE A 336 9.57 -5.28 -12.80
N CYS A 337 10.63 -4.84 -13.47
CA CYS A 337 11.61 -3.95 -12.89
C CYS A 337 11.90 -2.78 -13.84
N LEU A 338 12.42 -1.69 -13.27
CA LEU A 338 12.87 -0.54 -14.05
C LEU A 338 14.35 -0.68 -14.36
N ARG A 339 14.71 -0.23 -15.56
CA ARG A 339 16.07 -0.25 -16.11
C ARG A 339 16.41 1.12 -16.71
N GLN A 340 17.69 1.49 -16.67
CA GLN A 340 18.21 2.68 -17.34
C GLN A 340 18.49 2.40 -18.81
N GLU A 341 19.08 1.23 -19.08
CA GLU A 341 19.54 0.83 -20.40
C GLU A 341 19.08 -0.60 -20.69
N LYS A 342 19.07 -0.95 -21.98
CA LYS A 342 18.79 -2.30 -22.46
C LYS A 342 20.09 -3.07 -22.58
N ASP A 343 20.52 -3.63 -21.45
CA ASP A 343 21.72 -4.43 -21.36
C ASP A 343 21.38 -5.85 -20.85
N ASP A 344 22.33 -6.77 -21.02
CA ASP A 344 22.19 -8.19 -20.64
C ASP A 344 22.51 -8.46 -19.15
N GLN A 345 22.76 -7.43 -18.34
CA GLN A 345 23.07 -7.60 -16.93
C GLN A 345 21.83 -8.09 -16.19
N LYS A 346 21.96 -9.30 -15.63
CA LYS A 346 21.02 -9.86 -14.67
C LYS A 346 21.51 -9.51 -13.26
N VAL A 347 20.89 -8.51 -12.67
CA VAL A 347 21.11 -8.15 -11.26
C VAL A 347 20.05 -8.87 -10.44
N VAL A 348 20.50 -9.81 -9.59
CA VAL A 348 19.64 -10.45 -8.59
C VAL A 348 19.92 -9.77 -7.26
N LEU A 349 18.90 -9.13 -6.70
CA LEU A 349 18.98 -8.46 -5.40
C LEU A 349 18.82 -9.49 -4.29
N GLU A 350 19.61 -9.37 -3.22
CA GLU A 350 19.42 -10.19 -2.02
C GLU A 350 18.25 -9.63 -1.19
N ASP A 351 17.65 -10.46 -0.33
CA ASP A 351 16.53 -10.02 0.54
C ASP A 351 16.89 -8.79 1.39
N LYS A 352 18.16 -8.68 1.81
CA LYS A 352 18.65 -7.53 2.58
C LYS A 352 18.64 -6.23 1.78
N ASP A 353 18.88 -6.30 0.47
CA ASP A 353 18.80 -5.16 -0.45
C ASP A 353 17.35 -4.79 -0.77
N LEU A 354 16.42 -5.75 -0.58
CA LEU A 354 14.99 -5.56 -0.75
C LEU A 354 14.29 -5.09 0.53
N GLU A 355 14.81 -5.29 1.73
CA GLU A 355 14.16 -4.84 2.98
C GLU A 355 14.59 -3.43 3.44
N ILE A 356 14.83 -2.51 2.51
CA ILE A 356 15.21 -1.11 2.80
C ILE A 356 14.23 -0.10 2.20
N ILE A 357 14.21 1.12 2.75
CA ILE A 357 13.42 2.24 2.20
C ILE A 357 13.81 2.58 0.75
N GLY A 358 15.05 2.30 0.33
CA GLY A 358 15.56 2.62 -0.99
C GLY A 358 16.20 4.01 -1.07
N ALA A 359 16.49 4.48 -2.29
CA ALA A 359 17.15 5.75 -2.53
C ALA A 359 16.33 6.64 -3.49
N PRO A 360 16.31 7.97 -3.31
CA PRO A 360 15.58 8.89 -4.17
C PRO A 360 16.28 9.01 -5.54
N ILE A 361 15.99 8.09 -6.47
CA ILE A 361 16.66 8.03 -7.78
C ILE A 361 15.72 8.26 -8.97
N ILE A 362 14.46 7.80 -8.91
CA ILE A 362 13.48 8.01 -9.98
C ILE A 362 12.65 9.26 -9.67
N LYS A 363 12.69 10.23 -10.59
CA LYS A 363 11.97 11.51 -10.49
C LYS A 363 10.82 11.56 -11.49
N TYR A 364 9.71 12.18 -11.08
CA TYR A 364 8.62 12.51 -11.99
C TYR A 364 9.09 13.53 -13.04
N GLY A 365 8.82 13.27 -14.32
CA GLY A 365 9.13 14.15 -15.45
C GLY A 365 10.62 14.28 -15.85
N ASP A 366 11.56 13.95 -14.95
CA ASP A 366 13.00 14.08 -15.22
C ASP A 366 13.68 12.73 -15.51
N SER A 367 13.10 11.62 -15.05
CA SER A 367 13.67 10.29 -15.25
C SER A 367 12.93 9.52 -16.32
N THR A 368 13.66 9.15 -17.37
CA THR A 368 13.20 8.19 -18.37
C THR A 368 13.56 6.79 -17.91
N VAL A 369 12.57 5.89 -17.93
CA VAL A 369 12.71 4.50 -17.47
C VAL A 369 12.35 3.54 -18.59
N ILE A 370 12.95 2.35 -18.58
CA ILE A 370 12.57 1.24 -19.44
C ILE A 370 12.05 0.12 -18.53
N VAL A 371 10.94 -0.51 -18.90
CA VAL A 371 10.30 -1.57 -18.11
C VAL A 371 10.70 -2.93 -18.67
N GLN A 372 11.19 -3.81 -17.80
CA GLN A 372 11.55 -5.19 -18.14
C GLN A 372 10.74 -6.16 -17.29
N HIS A 373 10.29 -7.27 -17.88
CA HIS A 373 9.70 -8.37 -17.12
C HIS A 373 10.81 -9.19 -16.43
N SER A 374 10.66 -9.44 -15.13
CA SER A 374 11.75 -9.97 -14.30
C SER A 374 12.10 -11.43 -14.64
N GLU A 375 11.09 -12.27 -14.90
CA GLU A 375 11.30 -13.70 -15.17
C GLU A 375 11.78 -13.93 -16.61
N SER A 376 11.02 -13.41 -17.60
CA SER A 376 11.33 -13.63 -19.02
C SER A 376 12.43 -12.71 -19.58
N SER A 377 12.81 -11.67 -18.83
CA SER A 377 13.76 -10.63 -19.26
C SER A 377 13.32 -9.83 -20.51
N LEU A 378 12.06 -9.96 -20.95
CA LEU A 378 11.53 -9.23 -22.10
C LEU A 378 11.25 -7.76 -21.78
N TRP A 379 11.45 -6.89 -22.76
CA TRP A 379 11.23 -5.45 -22.64
C TRP A 379 9.80 -5.07 -23.02
N LEU A 380 9.20 -4.19 -22.21
CA LEU A 380 7.95 -3.52 -22.60
C LEU A 380 8.22 -2.62 -23.80
N SER A 381 7.52 -2.92 -24.89
CA SER A 381 7.60 -2.17 -26.14
C SER A 381 6.21 -2.11 -26.78
N TYR A 382 6.14 -1.74 -28.06
CA TYR A 382 4.87 -1.59 -28.76
C TYR A 382 4.91 -2.10 -30.20
N LYS A 383 3.76 -2.59 -30.66
CA LYS A 383 3.48 -2.89 -32.07
C LYS A 383 2.50 -1.88 -32.62
N SER A 384 2.89 -1.18 -33.69
CA SER A 384 2.03 -0.24 -34.40
C SER A 384 1.21 -0.97 -35.47
N TYR A 385 -0.05 -0.59 -35.63
CA TYR A 385 -0.90 -1.00 -36.74
C TYR A 385 -1.79 0.17 -37.20
N GLU A 386 -2.14 0.18 -38.49
CA GLU A 386 -2.90 1.27 -39.10
C GLU A 386 -4.37 0.86 -39.25
N THR A 387 -5.27 1.60 -38.59
CA THR A 387 -6.72 1.32 -38.62
C THR A 387 -7.48 2.49 -39.25
N LYS A 388 -8.46 2.20 -40.12
CA LYS A 388 -9.33 3.24 -40.67
C LYS A 388 -10.48 3.55 -39.71
N LYS A 389 -10.48 4.75 -39.11
CA LYS A 389 -11.59 5.26 -38.27
C LYS A 389 -12.51 6.18 -39.06
N LYS A 390 -13.82 5.96 -38.91
CA LYS A 390 -14.87 6.75 -39.57
C LYS A 390 -14.76 8.22 -39.11
N GLY A 391 -14.56 9.13 -40.07
CA GLY A 391 -14.45 10.58 -39.80
C GLY A 391 -13.04 11.09 -39.47
N LEU A 392 -12.07 10.21 -39.19
CA LEU A 392 -10.69 10.57 -38.84
C LEU A 392 -9.65 10.04 -39.86
N GLY A 393 -10.05 9.15 -40.76
CA GLY A 393 -9.14 8.58 -41.76
C GLY A 393 -8.32 7.41 -41.20
N LYS A 394 -7.08 7.27 -41.68
CA LYS A 394 -6.13 6.27 -41.19
C LYS A 394 -5.50 6.77 -39.89
N VAL A 395 -5.60 5.98 -38.83
CA VAL A 395 -5.08 6.29 -37.50
C VAL A 395 -4.11 5.19 -37.11
N GLU A 396 -2.92 5.57 -36.66
CA GLU A 396 -1.97 4.64 -36.06
C GLU A 396 -2.42 4.29 -34.65
N GLU A 397 -2.43 3.01 -34.33
CA GLU A 397 -2.67 2.49 -32.99
C GLU A 397 -1.48 1.67 -32.54
N LYS A 398 -1.10 1.80 -31.27
CA LYS A 398 0.04 1.12 -30.67
C LYS A 398 -0.45 0.16 -29.58
N GLN A 399 -0.27 -1.13 -29.79
CA GLN A 399 -0.49 -2.13 -28.75
C GLN A 399 0.80 -2.36 -27.98
N ALA A 400 0.75 -2.29 -26.64
CA ALA A 400 1.87 -2.63 -25.79
C ALA A 400 2.11 -4.14 -25.81
N ILE A 401 3.36 -4.55 -25.96
CA ILE A 401 3.81 -5.94 -26.07
C ILE A 401 5.10 -6.13 -25.30
N LEU A 402 5.52 -7.39 -25.14
CA LEU A 402 6.86 -7.73 -24.69
C LEU A 402 7.72 -8.19 -25.87
N HIS A 403 8.98 -7.76 -25.91
CA HIS A 403 9.92 -8.05 -27.00
C HIS A 403 11.33 -8.28 -26.47
N GLU A 404 12.11 -9.15 -27.14
CA GLU A 404 13.47 -9.51 -26.73
C GLU A 404 14.45 -8.31 -26.81
N GLU A 405 14.32 -7.47 -27.84
CA GLU A 405 15.16 -6.28 -28.03
C GLU A 405 14.42 -4.96 -27.66
N GLY A 406 13.08 -4.98 -27.73
CA GLY A 406 12.25 -3.78 -27.84
C GLY A 406 12.72 -2.77 -28.92
N LYS A 407 12.32 -1.51 -28.79
CA LYS A 407 12.69 -0.39 -29.67
C LYS A 407 13.55 0.66 -28.97
N MET A 408 14.21 1.53 -29.74
CA MET A 408 15.07 2.59 -29.18
C MET A 408 14.28 3.70 -28.46
N ASP A 409 13.00 3.85 -28.78
CA ASP A 409 12.10 4.86 -28.24
C ASP A 409 11.18 4.34 -27.13
N ASP A 410 11.47 3.17 -26.53
CA ASP A 410 10.65 2.57 -25.45
C ASP A 410 10.72 3.33 -24.11
N GLY A 411 11.46 4.44 -24.03
CA GLY A 411 11.58 5.24 -22.82
C GLY A 411 10.23 5.76 -22.33
N LEU A 412 9.97 5.59 -21.04
CA LEU A 412 8.75 6.04 -20.38
C LEU A 412 9.07 7.07 -19.31
N ASP A 413 8.26 8.12 -19.25
CA ASP A 413 8.33 9.12 -18.20
C ASP A 413 7.14 8.98 -17.25
N PHE A 414 7.38 9.20 -15.96
CA PHE A 414 6.31 9.15 -14.97
C PHE A 414 5.70 10.51 -14.70
N SER A 415 4.37 10.53 -14.62
CA SER A 415 3.60 11.69 -14.18
C SER A 415 2.67 11.31 -13.03
N ARG A 416 2.80 11.99 -11.90
CA ARG A 416 2.02 11.71 -10.68
C ARG A 416 0.56 12.12 -10.88
N SER A 417 -0.37 11.27 -10.47
CA SER A 417 -1.80 11.64 -10.44
C SER A 417 -2.09 12.59 -9.29
N GLN A 418 -3.11 13.44 -9.43
CA GLN A 418 -3.63 14.21 -8.30
C GLN A 418 -4.30 13.26 -7.28
N GLU A 419 -4.28 13.65 -6.01
CA GLU A 419 -4.84 12.83 -4.94
C GLU A 419 -6.35 12.57 -5.11
N GLU A 420 -7.11 13.61 -5.47
CA GLU A 420 -8.55 13.49 -5.75
C GLU A 420 -8.84 12.56 -6.94
N GLU A 421 -8.01 12.62 -7.97
CA GLU A 421 -8.12 11.76 -9.15
C GLU A 421 -7.86 10.30 -8.79
N SER A 422 -6.76 10.02 -8.06
CA SER A 422 -6.46 8.68 -7.56
C SER A 422 -7.58 8.14 -6.66
N ARG A 423 -8.13 8.97 -5.77
CA ARG A 423 -9.23 8.60 -4.88
C ARG A 423 -10.48 8.25 -5.66
N THR A 424 -10.86 9.09 -6.63
CA THR A 424 -12.04 8.90 -7.47
C THR A 424 -11.94 7.62 -8.30
N ALA A 425 -10.78 7.33 -8.88
CA ALA A 425 -10.56 6.12 -9.66
C ALA A 425 -10.74 4.84 -8.82
N ARG A 426 -10.33 4.86 -7.54
CA ARG A 426 -10.60 3.75 -6.60
C ARG A 426 -12.10 3.61 -6.30
N VAL A 427 -12.81 4.72 -6.11
CA VAL A 427 -14.27 4.71 -5.91
C VAL A 427 -14.98 4.10 -7.13
N ILE A 428 -14.59 4.46 -8.35
CA ILE A 428 -15.15 3.89 -9.59
C ILE A 428 -15.04 2.36 -9.57
N ARG A 429 -13.84 1.83 -9.26
CA ARG A 429 -13.63 0.38 -9.16
C ARG A 429 -14.56 -0.26 -8.14
N LYS A 430 -14.66 0.33 -6.95
CA LYS A 430 -15.47 -0.23 -5.86
C LYS A 430 -16.96 -0.21 -6.19
N CYS A 431 -17.47 0.90 -6.70
CA CYS A 431 -18.85 1.00 -7.17
C CYS A 431 -19.13 -0.03 -8.27
N SER A 432 -18.25 -0.15 -9.27
CA SER A 432 -18.39 -1.15 -10.33
C SER A 432 -18.43 -2.57 -9.76
N SER A 433 -17.49 -2.95 -8.90
CA SER A 433 -17.47 -4.28 -8.29
C SER A 433 -18.70 -4.56 -7.42
N LEU A 434 -19.17 -3.58 -6.65
CA LEU A 434 -20.33 -3.74 -5.78
C LEU A 434 -21.61 -3.92 -6.60
N PHE A 435 -21.82 -3.05 -7.61
CA PHE A 435 -22.99 -3.13 -8.47
C PHE A 435 -22.99 -4.39 -9.33
N THR A 436 -21.85 -4.82 -9.87
CA THR A 436 -21.78 -6.10 -10.61
C THR A 436 -22.12 -7.29 -9.73
N LYS A 437 -21.71 -7.28 -8.45
CA LYS A 437 -22.09 -8.33 -7.49
C LYS A 437 -23.56 -8.27 -7.10
N PHE A 438 -24.15 -7.07 -7.02
CA PHE A 438 -25.55 -6.87 -6.66
C PHE A 438 -26.52 -7.21 -7.81
N ILE A 439 -26.12 -6.98 -9.06
CA ILE A 439 -26.93 -7.26 -10.25
C ILE A 439 -26.99 -8.76 -10.55
N LYS A 440 -25.92 -9.50 -10.21
CA LYS A 440 -25.87 -10.96 -10.31
C LYS A 440 -26.64 -11.59 -9.15
#